data_AF-A0A662BKI0-F1
#
_entry.id   AF-A0A662BKI0-F1
#
_cell.length_a   1.000
_cell.length_b   1.000
_cell.length_c   1.000
_cell.angle_alpha   90.00
_cell.angle_beta   90.00
_cell.angle_gamma   90.00
#
_symmetry.space_group_name_H-M   'P 1'
#
loop_
_entity.id
_entity.type
_entity.pdbx_description
1 polymer ?
#
loop_
_entity_poly.entity_id
_entity_poly.type
_entity_poly.pdbx_seq_one_letter_code
_entity_poly.pdbx_strand_id
1 'polypeptide(L)'
;SGVQFYGAIGIWCGISAETTIKNNEIFDLPYSGISIGWEWSPAKTPCRKNVVDGNHIHHICNILSDGGGIYMLGLQAGSKLINNHIHDVKINAGSAESNGIFLDEGTTDVIVANNLIYNIAKSPLRFHRATSNLVKNNFLFCTNENPPIRYNRTKEEDIKKVGNKVFKPEDENYSKELQKLVEKWKDMQK
;
A
#
# COMPACT_ATOMS: atom_id res chain seq x y z
N SER A 1 13.98 -33.90 -3.23
CA SER A 1 14.29 -32.46 -3.29
C SER A 1 13.01 -31.68 -2.99
N GLY A 2 13.07 -30.64 -2.17
CA GLY A 2 11.95 -29.71 -1.97
C GLY A 2 12.08 -28.54 -2.94
N VAL A 3 10.97 -28.09 -3.52
CA VAL A 3 10.92 -26.86 -4.32
C VAL A 3 10.49 -25.73 -3.40
N GLN A 4 11.25 -24.63 -3.37
CA GLN A 4 10.91 -23.45 -2.60
C GLN A 4 10.08 -22.48 -3.45
N PHE A 5 8.91 -22.10 -2.94
CA PHE A 5 8.03 -21.12 -3.58
C PHE A 5 8.07 -19.81 -2.79
N TYR A 6 8.29 -18.70 -3.49
CA TYR A 6 8.48 -17.37 -2.90
C TYR A 6 7.18 -16.56 -2.79
N GLY A 7 6.03 -17.17 -3.07
CA GLY A 7 4.72 -16.52 -3.09
C GLY A 7 4.08 -16.28 -1.72
N ALA A 8 4.78 -16.58 -0.62
CA ALA A 8 4.25 -16.39 0.72
C ALA A 8 4.05 -14.89 1.01
N ILE A 9 2.89 -14.57 1.58
CA ILE A 9 2.45 -13.24 1.99
C ILE A 9 2.50 -13.20 3.52
N GLY A 10 2.87 -12.06 4.12
CA GLY A 10 2.95 -11.91 5.57
C GLY A 10 1.60 -12.16 6.26
N ILE A 11 0.56 -11.46 5.82
CA ILE A 11 -0.82 -11.68 6.24
C ILE A 11 -1.71 -11.74 5.00
N TRP A 12 -2.50 -12.81 4.87
CA TRP A 12 -3.46 -12.96 3.78
C TRP A 12 -4.88 -13.12 4.32
N CYS A 13 -5.80 -12.28 3.84
CA CYS A 13 -7.22 -12.38 4.10
C CYS A 13 -7.97 -12.35 2.77
N GLY A 14 -8.49 -13.49 2.31
CA GLY A 14 -9.26 -13.55 1.05
C GLY A 14 -10.62 -12.84 1.15
N ILE A 15 -11.71 -13.60 1.03
CA ILE A 15 -13.06 -13.06 1.24
C ILE A 15 -13.28 -12.85 2.74
N SER A 16 -13.24 -11.59 3.19
CA SER A 16 -13.29 -11.22 4.61
C SER A 16 -14.10 -9.95 4.82
N ALA A 17 -14.80 -9.86 5.94
CA ALA A 17 -15.59 -8.70 6.33
C ALA A 17 -15.27 -8.32 7.77
N GLU A 18 -15.30 -7.02 8.07
CA GLU A 18 -15.15 -6.49 9.44
C GLU A 18 -13.86 -6.97 10.11
N THR A 19 -12.85 -7.30 9.30
CA THR A 19 -11.55 -7.79 9.77
C THR A 19 -10.64 -6.61 10.08
N THR A 20 -9.95 -6.67 11.22
CA THR A 20 -8.98 -5.65 11.64
C THR A 20 -7.58 -6.25 11.71
N ILE A 21 -6.65 -5.69 10.93
CA ILE A 21 -5.22 -5.98 10.98
C ILE A 21 -4.54 -4.71 11.49
N LYS A 22 -4.09 -4.75 12.74
CA LYS A 22 -3.66 -3.56 13.48
C LYS A 22 -2.35 -3.76 14.22
N ASN A 23 -1.49 -2.73 14.20
CA ASN A 23 -0.28 -2.60 15.02
C ASN A 23 0.67 -3.81 14.93
N ASN A 24 0.85 -4.35 13.73
CA ASN A 24 1.84 -5.41 13.46
C ASN A 24 3.11 -4.81 12.85
N GLU A 25 4.25 -5.46 13.11
CA GLU A 25 5.50 -5.27 12.37
C GLU A 25 5.67 -6.44 11.39
N ILE A 26 5.79 -6.15 10.10
CA ILE A 26 5.83 -7.13 9.02
C ILE A 26 7.05 -6.83 8.15
N PHE A 27 8.04 -7.73 8.16
CA PHE A 27 9.30 -7.48 7.46
C PHE A 27 10.01 -8.74 6.99
N ASP A 28 11.01 -8.53 6.13
CA ASP A 28 11.87 -9.57 5.54
C ASP A 28 11.10 -10.66 4.81
N LEU A 29 10.23 -10.23 3.89
CA LEU A 29 9.37 -11.12 3.11
C LEU A 29 9.78 -11.20 1.63
N PRO A 30 9.65 -12.39 1.02
CA PRO A 30 9.96 -12.56 -0.40
C PRO A 30 8.96 -11.83 -1.31
N TYR A 31 7.73 -11.60 -0.84
CA TYR A 31 6.65 -10.94 -1.58
C TYR A 31 5.90 -9.91 -0.71
N SER A 32 4.59 -9.70 -0.93
CA SER A 32 3.78 -8.64 -0.30
C SER A 32 3.66 -8.80 1.23
N GLY A 33 3.47 -7.67 1.92
CA GLY A 33 3.27 -7.64 3.37
C GLY A 33 1.88 -8.14 3.77
N ILE A 34 0.85 -7.37 3.41
CA ILE A 34 -0.56 -7.69 3.66
C ILE A 34 -1.29 -7.78 2.33
N SER A 35 -2.07 -8.84 2.13
CA SER A 35 -2.98 -8.98 0.99
C SER A 35 -4.40 -9.22 1.48
N ILE A 36 -5.34 -8.38 1.05
CA ILE A 36 -6.72 -8.44 1.49
C ILE A 36 -7.73 -8.35 0.34
N GLY A 37 -8.74 -9.21 0.38
CA GLY A 37 -9.71 -9.35 -0.68
C GLY A 37 -9.38 -10.49 -1.64
N TRP A 38 -10.39 -10.80 -2.43
CA TRP A 38 -10.36 -11.78 -3.51
C TRP A 38 -11.48 -11.38 -4.48
N GLU A 39 -11.40 -11.82 -5.74
CA GLU A 39 -12.25 -11.42 -6.89
C GLU A 39 -11.69 -10.23 -7.69
N TRP A 40 -11.25 -10.47 -8.93
CA TRP A 40 -10.76 -9.45 -9.88
C TRP A 40 -11.92 -8.71 -10.58
N SER A 41 -12.86 -8.21 -9.80
CA SER A 41 -13.98 -7.41 -10.31
C SER A 41 -14.60 -6.55 -9.20
N PRO A 42 -15.31 -5.46 -9.54
CA PRO A 42 -16.08 -4.69 -8.57
C PRO A 42 -17.42 -5.37 -8.22
N ALA A 43 -17.60 -6.65 -8.56
CA ALA A 43 -18.80 -7.39 -8.23
C ALA A 43 -18.96 -7.50 -6.71
N LYS A 44 -20.21 -7.57 -6.26
CA LYS A 44 -20.51 -7.71 -4.83
C LYS A 44 -20.00 -9.04 -4.30
N THR A 45 -19.19 -8.96 -3.26
CA THR A 45 -18.78 -10.09 -2.41
C THR A 45 -19.18 -9.76 -0.97
N PRO A 46 -18.99 -10.69 -0.01
CA PRO A 46 -19.11 -10.37 1.41
C PRO A 46 -18.14 -9.30 1.91
N CYS A 47 -17.08 -8.96 1.14
CA CYS A 47 -16.02 -8.06 1.56
C CYS A 47 -16.52 -6.66 1.88
N ARG A 48 -16.25 -6.20 3.11
CA ARG A 48 -16.64 -4.87 3.60
C ARG A 48 -15.94 -4.54 4.91
N LYS A 49 -15.80 -3.25 5.20
CA LYS A 49 -15.40 -2.71 6.51
C LYS A 49 -14.14 -3.34 7.09
N ASN A 50 -13.22 -3.78 6.23
CA ASN A 50 -11.93 -4.27 6.67
C ASN A 50 -11.02 -3.08 7.00
N VAL A 51 -10.22 -3.18 8.05
CA VAL A 51 -9.38 -2.09 8.54
C VAL A 51 -7.95 -2.59 8.66
N VAL A 52 -7.04 -1.95 7.94
CA VAL A 52 -5.59 -2.14 8.05
C VAL A 52 -5.02 -0.86 8.65
N ASP A 53 -4.72 -0.88 9.95
CA ASP A 53 -4.43 0.32 10.75
C ASP A 53 -3.11 0.23 11.51
N GLY A 54 -2.24 1.23 11.36
CA GLY A 54 -1.07 1.36 12.22
C GLY A 54 -0.02 0.25 12.05
N ASN A 55 0.00 -0.47 10.93
CA ASN A 55 1.02 -1.51 10.71
C ASN A 55 2.33 -0.88 10.20
N HIS A 56 3.44 -1.45 10.64
CA HIS A 56 4.79 -1.13 10.17
C HIS A 56 5.24 -2.23 9.20
N ILE A 57 5.42 -1.89 7.92
CA ILE A 57 5.69 -2.87 6.86
C ILE A 57 6.94 -2.45 6.10
N HIS A 58 7.99 -3.27 6.14
CA HIS A 58 9.25 -2.90 5.50
C HIS A 58 10.10 -4.07 5.02
N HIS A 59 11.01 -3.81 4.07
CA HIS A 59 11.90 -4.85 3.53
C HIS A 59 11.11 -6.05 3.00
N ILE A 60 10.06 -5.75 2.21
CA ILE A 60 9.17 -6.72 1.57
C ILE A 60 9.37 -6.70 0.05
N CYS A 61 8.78 -7.67 -0.65
CA CYS A 61 9.01 -7.89 -2.08
C CYS A 61 10.51 -8.05 -2.42
N ASN A 62 11.26 -8.77 -1.56
CA ASN A 62 12.69 -8.97 -1.76
C ASN A 62 13.01 -9.86 -2.98
N ILE A 63 12.04 -10.68 -3.44
CA ILE A 63 12.24 -11.64 -4.52
C ILE A 63 11.19 -11.47 -5.64
N LEU A 64 9.91 -11.45 -5.29
CA LEU A 64 8.81 -11.33 -6.26
C LEU A 64 8.35 -9.87 -6.41
N SER A 65 7.83 -9.52 -7.58
CA SER A 65 7.23 -8.20 -7.87
C SER A 65 5.74 -8.27 -8.18
N ASP A 66 5.13 -7.14 -8.57
CA ASP A 66 3.69 -6.97 -8.72
C ASP A 66 2.92 -7.09 -7.40
N GLY A 67 3.45 -6.45 -6.37
CA GLY A 67 2.90 -6.48 -5.02
C GLY A 67 3.15 -5.18 -4.27
N GLY A 68 2.99 -5.21 -2.96
CA GLY A 68 3.35 -4.07 -2.12
C GLY A 68 3.27 -4.34 -0.64
N GLY A 69 3.50 -3.30 0.16
CA GLY A 69 3.30 -3.37 1.60
C GLY A 69 1.86 -3.77 1.94
N ILE A 70 0.89 -3.15 1.25
CA ILE A 70 -0.51 -3.58 1.28
C ILE A 70 -1.01 -3.74 -0.16
N TYR A 71 -1.54 -4.92 -0.46
CA TYR A 71 -2.27 -5.25 -1.68
C TYR A 71 -3.75 -5.45 -1.37
N MET A 72 -4.64 -4.87 -2.18
CA MET A 72 -6.09 -5.06 -2.02
C MET A 72 -6.77 -5.31 -3.36
N LEU A 73 -7.82 -6.13 -3.34
CA LEU A 73 -8.56 -6.57 -4.52
C LEU A 73 -10.09 -6.56 -4.28
N GLY A 74 -10.85 -6.27 -5.34
CA GLY A 74 -12.32 -6.39 -5.39
C GLY A 74 -13.09 -5.29 -4.65
N LEU A 75 -14.43 -5.33 -4.70
CA LEU A 75 -15.27 -4.38 -3.95
C LEU A 75 -15.05 -4.53 -2.43
N GLN A 76 -14.70 -3.42 -1.76
CA GLN A 76 -14.26 -3.41 -0.36
C GLN A 76 -15.02 -2.35 0.43
N ALA A 77 -16.35 -2.44 0.42
CA ALA A 77 -17.23 -1.37 0.86
C ALA A 77 -16.94 -0.88 2.29
N GLY A 78 -16.61 0.40 2.44
CA GLY A 78 -16.26 1.03 3.72
C GLY A 78 -14.94 0.56 4.35
N SER A 79 -14.09 -0.16 3.62
CA SER A 79 -12.77 -0.59 4.10
C SER A 79 -11.79 0.58 4.17
N LYS A 80 -10.77 0.44 5.03
CA LYS A 80 -9.83 1.52 5.37
C LYS A 80 -8.41 1.00 5.45
N LEU A 81 -7.50 1.67 4.77
CA LEU A 81 -6.04 1.49 4.86
C LEU A 81 -5.45 2.76 5.47
N ILE A 82 -5.24 2.75 6.79
CA ILE A 82 -4.99 3.98 7.55
C ILE A 82 -3.77 3.92 8.46
N ASN A 83 -3.09 5.06 8.60
CA ASN A 83 -1.99 5.24 9.54
C ASN A 83 -0.85 4.21 9.41
N ASN A 84 -0.70 3.50 8.28
CA ASN A 84 0.37 2.52 8.11
C ASN A 84 1.68 3.23 7.79
N HIS A 85 2.79 2.60 8.20
CA HIS A 85 4.15 3.04 7.95
C HIS A 85 4.85 2.02 7.05
N ILE A 86 5.08 2.39 5.79
CA ILE A 86 5.51 1.46 4.75
C ILE A 86 6.79 1.97 4.10
N HIS A 87 7.87 1.18 4.14
CA HIS A 87 9.13 1.59 3.53
C HIS A 87 10.05 0.45 3.12
N ASP A 88 11.14 0.77 2.42
CA ASP A 88 12.15 -0.19 1.96
C ASP A 88 11.59 -1.29 1.05
N VAL A 89 10.97 -0.89 -0.06
CA VAL A 89 10.58 -1.80 -1.15
C VAL A 89 11.54 -1.57 -2.31
N LYS A 90 12.46 -2.51 -2.54
CA LYS A 90 13.56 -2.36 -3.52
C LYS A 90 13.18 -2.92 -4.90
N ILE A 91 13.97 -2.55 -5.91
CA ILE A 91 13.92 -3.22 -7.22
C ILE A 91 14.40 -4.65 -7.02
N ASN A 92 13.64 -5.61 -7.52
CA ASN A 92 14.04 -7.00 -7.62
C ASN A 92 14.09 -7.43 -9.09
N ALA A 93 14.47 -8.68 -9.38
CA ALA A 93 14.64 -9.18 -10.74
C ALA A 93 13.32 -9.30 -11.54
N GLY A 94 12.16 -9.13 -10.90
CA GLY A 94 10.87 -9.13 -11.57
C GLY A 94 10.63 -7.86 -12.40
N SER A 95 9.93 -8.00 -13.51
CA SER A 95 9.66 -6.89 -14.45
C SER A 95 8.52 -5.96 -14.02
N ALA A 96 7.62 -6.43 -13.14
CA ALA A 96 6.48 -5.65 -12.66
C ALA A 96 6.84 -4.71 -11.50
N GLU A 97 6.00 -3.69 -11.27
CA GLU A 97 6.21 -2.66 -10.24
C GLU A 97 5.83 -3.20 -8.85
N SER A 98 6.69 -2.99 -7.85
CA SER A 98 6.35 -3.16 -6.43
C SER A 98 6.18 -1.80 -5.77
N ASN A 99 5.15 -1.64 -4.93
CA ASN A 99 4.71 -0.34 -4.43
C ASN A 99 4.50 -0.35 -2.89
N GLY A 100 4.23 0.82 -2.31
CA GLY A 100 3.86 0.89 -0.89
C GLY A 100 2.46 0.31 -0.65
N ILE A 101 1.46 0.89 -1.31
CA ILE A 101 0.09 0.35 -1.35
C ILE A 101 -0.34 0.18 -2.81
N PHE A 102 -0.88 -1.00 -3.12
CA PHE A 102 -1.39 -1.35 -4.44
C PHE A 102 -2.87 -1.73 -4.33
N LEU A 103 -3.75 -0.89 -4.89
CA LEU A 103 -5.16 -1.23 -5.11
C LEU A 103 -5.33 -1.78 -6.54
N ASP A 104 -5.62 -3.07 -6.63
CA ASP A 104 -5.71 -3.79 -7.89
C ASP A 104 -7.18 -3.97 -8.33
N GLU A 105 -7.40 -4.78 -9.36
CA GLU A 105 -8.65 -4.87 -10.11
C GLU A 105 -9.91 -4.95 -9.23
N GLY A 106 -10.87 -4.08 -9.53
CA GLY A 106 -12.15 -4.03 -8.83
C GLY A 106 -12.12 -3.31 -7.48
N THR A 107 -10.94 -2.92 -6.97
CA THR A 107 -10.85 -2.21 -5.69
C THR A 107 -11.67 -0.93 -5.70
N THR A 108 -12.67 -0.88 -4.83
CA THR A 108 -13.73 0.14 -4.84
C THR A 108 -14.21 0.42 -3.41
N ASP A 109 -14.55 1.68 -3.13
CA ASP A 109 -15.08 2.17 -1.85
C ASP A 109 -14.12 2.00 -0.67
N VAL A 110 -12.83 2.26 -0.93
CA VAL A 110 -11.75 2.20 0.06
C VAL A 110 -11.26 3.59 0.40
N ILE A 111 -11.01 3.83 1.70
CA ILE A 111 -10.32 5.01 2.20
C ILE A 111 -8.85 4.67 2.46
N VAL A 112 -7.94 5.30 1.72
CA VAL A 112 -6.48 5.23 1.94
C VAL A 112 -6.05 6.54 2.59
N ALA A 113 -5.74 6.54 3.90
CA ALA A 113 -5.49 7.79 4.61
C ALA A 113 -4.38 7.80 5.65
N ASN A 114 -3.70 8.94 5.77
CA ASN A 114 -2.68 9.18 6.80
C ASN A 114 -1.51 8.18 6.81
N ASN A 115 -1.28 7.45 5.72
CA ASN A 115 -0.15 6.53 5.62
C ASN A 115 1.15 7.31 5.39
N LEU A 116 2.24 6.86 6.00
CA LEU A 116 3.60 7.34 5.78
C LEU A 116 4.31 6.34 4.88
N ILE A 117 4.66 6.74 3.66
CA ILE A 117 5.23 5.84 2.64
C ILE A 117 6.49 6.47 2.05
N TYR A 118 7.63 5.78 2.16
CA TYR A 118 8.92 6.25 1.64
C TYR A 118 9.86 5.11 1.24
N ASN A 119 10.95 5.44 0.55
CA ASN A 119 11.92 4.47 0.03
C ASN A 119 11.27 3.27 -0.70
N ILE A 120 10.37 3.62 -1.63
CA ILE A 120 9.72 2.68 -2.54
C ILE A 120 10.39 2.82 -3.90
N ALA A 121 10.85 1.72 -4.47
CA ALA A 121 11.55 1.69 -5.75
C ALA A 121 10.74 2.24 -6.94
N LYS A 122 9.41 2.15 -6.84
CA LYS A 122 8.44 2.71 -7.79
C LYS A 122 7.59 3.77 -7.10
N SER A 123 6.30 3.81 -7.38
CA SER A 123 5.40 4.77 -6.74
C SER A 123 4.98 4.32 -5.33
N PRO A 124 4.89 5.24 -4.36
CA PRO A 124 4.24 4.98 -3.07
C PRO A 124 2.86 4.33 -3.19
N LEU A 125 2.02 4.84 -4.10
CA LEU A 125 0.69 4.28 -4.38
C LEU A 125 0.58 3.83 -5.84
N ARG A 126 -0.06 2.68 -6.07
CA ARG A 126 -0.39 2.16 -7.41
C ARG A 126 -1.85 1.75 -7.49
N PHE A 127 -2.45 2.05 -8.64
CA PHE A 127 -3.81 1.67 -8.98
C PHE A 127 -3.85 0.96 -10.34
N HIS A 128 -4.40 -0.26 -10.37
CA HIS A 128 -4.64 -1.01 -11.59
C HIS A 128 -6.10 -1.48 -11.64
N ARG A 129 -6.88 -0.95 -12.59
CA ARG A 129 -8.32 -1.28 -12.74
C ARG A 129 -9.13 -1.15 -11.44
N ALA A 130 -8.67 -0.31 -10.53
CA ALA A 130 -9.44 0.15 -9.38
C ALA A 130 -10.53 1.10 -9.88
N THR A 131 -11.58 1.32 -9.09
CA THR A 131 -12.63 2.29 -9.40
C THR A 131 -12.64 3.41 -8.35
N SER A 132 -13.80 3.82 -7.85
CA SER A 132 -13.96 4.96 -6.95
C SER A 132 -13.33 4.70 -5.58
N ASN A 133 -12.28 5.44 -5.24
CA ASN A 133 -11.60 5.35 -3.95
C ASN A 133 -11.17 6.75 -3.45
N LEU A 134 -11.03 6.90 -2.13
CA LEU A 134 -10.61 8.14 -1.48
C LEU A 134 -9.19 8.02 -0.95
N VAL A 135 -8.27 8.82 -1.50
CA VAL A 135 -6.87 8.91 -1.07
C VAL A 135 -6.67 10.25 -0.38
N LYS A 136 -6.49 10.26 0.94
CA LYS A 136 -6.41 11.53 1.69
C LYS A 136 -5.30 11.60 2.73
N ASN A 137 -4.68 12.77 2.85
CA ASN A 137 -3.73 13.11 3.91
C ASN A 137 -2.55 12.13 4.06
N ASN A 138 -2.19 11.38 3.02
CA ASN A 138 -1.02 10.52 3.04
C ASN A 138 0.26 11.36 2.87
N PHE A 139 1.36 10.88 3.45
CA PHE A 139 2.70 11.45 3.28
C PHE A 139 3.49 10.54 2.35
N LEU A 140 3.71 10.99 1.12
CA LEU A 140 4.25 10.20 0.03
C LEU A 140 5.63 10.75 -0.37
N PHE A 141 6.67 10.02 0.00
CA PHE A 141 8.03 10.33 -0.43
C PHE A 141 8.35 9.48 -1.66
N CYS A 142 8.58 10.12 -2.81
CA CYS A 142 8.83 9.45 -4.08
C CYS A 142 10.16 9.90 -4.68
N THR A 143 10.67 9.13 -5.66
CA THR A 143 11.88 9.51 -6.41
C THR A 143 11.52 10.48 -7.54
N ASN A 144 12.53 10.97 -8.27
CA ASN A 144 12.28 11.85 -9.43
C ASN A 144 11.81 11.10 -10.67
N GLU A 145 12.13 9.81 -10.72
CA GLU A 145 11.80 8.92 -11.82
C GLU A 145 10.38 8.36 -11.69
N ASN A 146 9.80 8.36 -10.47
CA ASN A 146 8.50 7.78 -10.19
C ASN A 146 7.57 8.79 -9.52
N PRO A 147 6.32 8.96 -9.99
CA PRO A 147 5.38 9.84 -9.31
C PRO A 147 4.96 9.27 -7.94
N PRO A 148 4.31 10.10 -7.08
CA PRO A 148 3.71 9.62 -5.83
C PRO A 148 2.58 8.59 -6.06
N ILE A 149 1.87 8.70 -7.19
CA ILE A 149 0.76 7.82 -7.55
C ILE A 149 0.94 7.34 -8.99
N ARG A 150 0.86 6.03 -9.20
CA ARG A 150 0.84 5.37 -10.52
C ARG A 150 -0.56 4.88 -10.87
N TYR A 151 -0.96 5.12 -12.11
CA TYR A 151 -2.19 4.57 -12.71
C TYR A 151 -1.80 3.72 -13.91
N ASN A 152 -2.14 2.43 -13.90
CA ASN A 152 -1.88 1.54 -15.04
C ASN A 152 -3.10 1.44 -15.97
N ARG A 153 -4.27 1.10 -15.40
CA ARG A 153 -5.57 1.01 -16.12
C ARG A 153 -6.74 1.58 -15.31
N THR A 154 -6.43 2.29 -14.24
CA THR A 154 -7.40 3.06 -13.44
C THR A 154 -7.50 4.45 -14.04
N LYS A 155 -8.69 5.02 -14.15
CA LYS A 155 -8.82 6.43 -14.55
C LYS A 155 -8.48 7.30 -13.35
N GLU A 156 -7.72 8.37 -13.58
CA GLU A 156 -7.31 9.25 -12.50
C GLU A 156 -8.49 9.92 -11.78
N GLU A 157 -9.59 10.19 -12.49
CA GLU A 157 -10.84 10.77 -11.97
C GLU A 157 -11.56 9.87 -10.96
N ASP A 158 -11.35 8.56 -11.02
CA ASP A 158 -11.93 7.61 -10.07
C ASP A 158 -11.26 7.71 -8.68
N ILE A 159 -10.06 8.30 -8.62
CA ILE A 159 -9.29 8.41 -7.38
C ILE A 159 -9.39 9.84 -6.84
N LYS A 160 -10.28 10.04 -5.88
CA LYS A 160 -10.45 11.32 -5.19
C LYS A 160 -9.27 11.57 -4.27
N LYS A 161 -8.48 12.61 -4.55
CA LYS A 161 -7.30 12.98 -3.77
C LYS A 161 -7.59 14.21 -2.90
N VAL A 162 -7.30 14.14 -1.60
CA VAL A 162 -7.54 15.26 -0.68
C VAL A 162 -6.37 15.41 0.28
N GLY A 163 -5.66 16.54 0.24
CA GLY A 163 -4.67 16.90 1.27
C GLY A 163 -3.44 15.98 1.38
N ASN A 164 -3.17 15.11 0.40
CA ASN A 164 -1.93 14.31 0.38
C ASN A 164 -0.72 15.24 0.24
N LYS A 165 0.33 14.95 1.00
CA LYS A 165 1.61 15.66 0.93
C LYS A 165 2.62 14.79 0.19
N VAL A 166 3.31 15.39 -0.77
CA VAL A 166 4.30 14.72 -1.60
C VAL A 166 5.65 15.37 -1.31
N PHE A 167 6.67 14.55 -1.17
CA PHE A 167 8.05 14.98 -0.94
C PHE A 167 8.96 14.32 -1.96
N LYS A 168 9.91 15.09 -2.50
CA LYS A 168 10.89 14.65 -3.48
C LYS A 168 12.32 14.88 -2.99
N PRO A 169 13.32 14.13 -3.48
CA PRO A 169 14.68 14.18 -2.94
C PRO A 169 15.34 15.57 -3.02
N GLU A 170 14.91 16.43 -3.95
CA GLU A 170 15.35 17.81 -4.10
C GLU A 170 14.75 18.79 -3.10
N ASP A 171 13.70 18.41 -2.36
CA ASP A 171 13.08 19.29 -1.37
C ASP A 171 14.06 19.53 -0.20
N GLU A 172 14.37 20.79 0.08
CA GLU A 172 15.34 21.17 1.14
C GLU A 172 14.99 20.57 2.52
N ASN A 173 13.72 20.34 2.78
CA ASN A 173 13.21 19.80 4.03
C ASN A 173 12.93 18.28 3.99
N TYR A 174 13.26 17.57 2.90
CA TYR A 174 12.93 16.14 2.71
C TYR A 174 13.33 15.29 3.92
N SER A 175 14.60 15.29 4.30
CA SER A 175 15.11 14.47 5.40
C SER A 175 14.53 14.89 6.75
N LYS A 176 14.33 16.20 6.96
CA LYS A 176 13.81 16.74 8.22
C LYS A 176 12.34 16.39 8.42
N GLU A 177 11.51 16.53 7.38
CA GLU A 177 10.09 16.15 7.45
C GLU A 177 9.94 14.63 7.53
N LEU A 178 10.76 13.85 6.84
CA LEU A 178 10.76 12.39 6.97
C LEU A 178 11.01 11.96 8.42
N GLN A 179 12.11 12.44 9.03
CA GLN A 179 12.45 12.11 10.41
C GLN A 179 11.33 12.50 11.38
N LYS A 180 10.79 13.71 11.23
CA LYS A 180 9.68 14.21 12.05
C LYS A 180 8.42 13.34 11.92
N LEU A 181 8.08 12.90 10.71
CA LEU A 181 6.91 12.06 10.45
C LEU A 181 7.09 10.64 10.99
N VAL A 182 8.30 10.09 10.89
CA VAL A 182 8.64 8.78 11.50
C VAL A 182 8.49 8.84 13.01
N GLU A 183 9.04 9.87 13.67
CA GLU A 183 8.90 10.02 15.12
C GLU A 183 7.44 10.25 15.53
N LYS A 184 6.71 11.11 14.79
CA LYS A 184 5.28 11.29 15.00
C LYS A 184 4.51 9.98 14.85
N TRP A 185 4.86 9.14 13.88
CA TRP A 185 4.22 7.85 13.68
C TRP A 185 4.45 6.90 14.86
N LYS A 186 5.70 6.79 15.33
CA LYS A 186 6.05 6.00 16.52
C LYS A 186 5.30 6.47 17.76
N ASP A 187 5.13 7.77 17.95
CA ASP A 187 4.38 8.32 19.08
C ASP A 187 2.88 7.98 19.04
N MET A 188 2.30 7.75 17.84
CA MET A 188 0.91 7.27 17.72
C MET A 188 0.74 5.78 18.07
N GLN A 189 1.83 5.01 18.15
CA GLN A 189 1.80 3.58 18.46
C GLN A 189 2.00 3.26 19.95
N LYS A 190 2.34 4.26 20.77
CA LYS A 190 2.42 4.15 22.23
C LYS A 190 1.04 4.19 22.87
#